data_AF-A0A0K0EXW6-F1
#
_entry.id   AF-A0A0K0EXW6-F1
#
_cell.length_a   1.000
_cell.length_b   1.000
_cell.length_c   1.000
_cell.angle_alpha   90.00
_cell.angle_beta   90.00
_cell.angle_gamma   90.00
#
_symmetry.space_group_name_H-M   'P 1'
#
loop_
_entity.id
_entity.type
_entity.pdbx_description
1 polymer ?
#
loop_
_entity_poly.entity_id
_entity_poly.type
_entity_poly.pdbx_seq_one_letter_code
_entity_poly.pdbx_strand_id
1 'polypeptide(L)'
;MSTKLMLAVFVTIVAVTMGCEKWPNGTDTKLNWFNCPDSGDIVFHSLTTVDASNNPEYPIKLKEPLFINVNLDNNAADISSIQLDIALYQWGGWQGCSWHEVPTFGLLANQDACKNGVPCPIKSGKGQNIQIVMDFSGYDSIISLLKNDAPYQLMYKLTDKSNSKTSCTMVQARTYTDQ
;
A
#
# COMPACT_ATOMS: atom_id res chain seq x y z
N MET A 1 -12.93 -58.20 44.60
CA MET A 1 -12.44 -56.82 44.88
C MET A 1 -12.31 -56.11 43.55
N SER A 2 -13.30 -55.29 43.19
CA SER A 2 -13.40 -54.61 41.90
C SER A 2 -13.72 -53.15 42.18
N THR A 3 -12.84 -52.24 41.80
CA THR A 3 -13.22 -50.91 41.29
C THR A 3 -12.02 -50.21 40.66
N LYS A 4 -12.22 -49.90 39.37
CA LYS A 4 -11.45 -48.97 38.53
C LYS A 4 -11.47 -47.56 39.13
N LEU A 5 -10.43 -46.76 38.88
CA LEU A 5 -10.39 -45.28 38.68
C LEU A 5 -8.94 -44.83 38.95
N MET A 6 -8.30 -43.89 38.26
CA MET A 6 -8.76 -42.91 37.28
C MET A 6 -7.53 -42.38 36.53
N LEU A 7 -7.64 -42.29 35.20
CA LEU A 7 -6.79 -41.48 34.33
C LEU A 7 -6.88 -40.00 34.74
N ALA A 8 -5.76 -39.28 34.72
CA ALA A 8 -5.75 -37.84 34.43
C ALA A 8 -4.34 -37.38 33.99
N VAL A 9 -3.96 -37.71 32.75
CA VAL A 9 -2.88 -36.96 32.07
C VAL A 9 -3.53 -35.66 31.59
N PHE A 10 -3.30 -34.56 32.31
CA PHE A 10 -3.64 -33.21 31.86
C PHE A 10 -2.69 -32.83 30.72
N VAL A 11 -3.08 -33.11 29.47
CA VAL A 11 -2.46 -32.49 28.31
C VAL A 11 -3.05 -31.08 28.22
N THR A 12 -2.35 -30.09 28.76
CA THR A 12 -2.62 -28.67 28.49
C THR A 12 -2.27 -28.39 27.03
N ILE A 13 -3.25 -28.54 26.14
CA ILE A 13 -3.19 -27.96 24.81
C ILE A 13 -3.24 -26.45 25.01
N VAL A 14 -2.07 -25.80 25.08
CA VAL A 14 -1.97 -24.38 24.84
C VAL A 14 -2.27 -24.20 23.36
N ALA A 15 -3.56 -24.06 23.04
CA ALA A 15 -3.97 -23.51 21.78
C ALA A 15 -3.47 -22.06 21.80
N VAL A 16 -2.27 -21.83 21.28
CA VAL A 16 -1.83 -20.49 20.93
C VAL A 16 -2.85 -20.03 19.91
N THR A 17 -3.81 -19.23 20.35
CA THR A 17 -4.63 -18.42 19.45
C THR A 17 -3.63 -17.47 18.80
N MET A 18 -2.98 -17.92 17.73
CA MET A 18 -2.11 -17.08 16.91
C MET A 18 -3.03 -16.10 16.21
N GLY A 19 -3.46 -15.06 16.93
CA GLY A 19 -3.96 -13.86 16.31
C GLY A 19 -2.91 -13.38 15.32
N CYS A 20 -3.36 -12.85 14.19
CA CYS A 20 -2.44 -12.29 13.22
C CYS A 20 -1.56 -11.24 13.88
N GLU A 21 -0.28 -11.22 13.51
CA GLU A 21 0.59 -10.10 13.86
C GLU A 21 -0.12 -8.80 13.48
N LYS A 22 -0.27 -7.87 14.43
CA LYS A 22 -1.02 -6.63 14.18
C LYS A 22 -0.36 -5.79 13.07
N TRP A 23 0.97 -5.87 12.96
CA TRP A 23 1.79 -4.99 12.15
C TRP A 23 2.71 -5.80 11.22
N PRO A 24 2.16 -6.42 10.16
CA PRO A 24 2.97 -7.21 9.24
C PRO A 24 4.13 -6.38 8.71
N ASN A 25 5.30 -7.01 8.57
CA ASN A 25 6.52 -6.39 8.05
C ASN A 25 6.99 -5.14 8.82
N GLY A 26 6.62 -4.98 10.10
CA GLY A 26 7.02 -3.82 10.91
C GLY A 26 6.36 -2.50 10.49
N THR A 27 5.13 -2.59 9.98
CA THR A 27 4.32 -1.42 9.58
C THR A 27 3.94 -0.51 10.75
N ASP A 28 4.20 -0.87 12.00
CA ASP A 28 4.01 0.04 13.14
C ASP A 28 4.98 1.23 13.15
N THR A 29 6.17 1.05 12.59
CA THR A 29 7.28 2.01 12.73
C THR A 29 7.68 2.71 11.44
N LYS A 30 7.43 2.09 10.28
CA LYS A 30 7.83 2.65 8.99
C LYS A 30 7.00 2.13 7.83
N LEU A 31 7.05 2.89 6.74
CA LEU A 31 6.62 2.45 5.42
C LEU A 31 7.59 1.39 4.88
N ASN A 32 7.05 0.32 4.33
CA ASN A 32 7.80 -0.68 3.56
C ASN A 32 7.31 -0.66 2.12
N TRP A 33 8.20 -0.88 1.15
CA TRP A 33 7.80 -0.90 -0.25
C TRP A 33 8.72 -1.82 -1.07
N PHE A 34 8.24 -2.24 -2.23
CA PHE A 34 8.98 -3.07 -3.16
C PHE A 34 8.45 -2.90 -4.58
N ASN A 35 9.34 -2.89 -5.57
CA ASN A 35 8.94 -2.93 -6.98
C ASN A 35 8.21 -4.25 -7.28
N CYS A 36 7.19 -4.18 -8.12
CA CYS A 36 6.53 -5.37 -8.64
C CYS A 36 7.48 -6.11 -9.60
N PRO A 37 7.43 -7.46 -9.67
CA PRO A 37 8.36 -8.25 -10.48
C PRO A 37 8.31 -7.95 -11.99
N ASP A 38 7.17 -7.45 -12.44
CA ASP A 38 6.81 -7.15 -13.83
C ASP A 38 6.92 -5.66 -14.17
N SER A 39 7.63 -4.88 -13.35
CA SER A 39 7.86 -3.45 -13.61
C SER A 39 8.67 -3.22 -14.89
N GLY A 40 8.13 -2.37 -15.77
CA GLY A 40 8.70 -1.98 -17.05
C GLY A 40 9.66 -0.79 -16.93
N ASP A 41 9.37 0.28 -17.67
CA ASP A 41 10.35 1.34 -17.92
C ASP A 41 10.54 2.29 -16.73
N ILE A 42 9.53 2.47 -15.87
CA ILE A 42 9.67 3.19 -14.59
C ILE A 42 10.14 2.23 -13.49
N VAL A 43 11.23 2.58 -12.81
CA VAL A 43 11.79 1.80 -11.70
C VAL A 43 11.93 2.70 -10.48
N PHE A 44 11.30 2.32 -9.37
CA PHE A 44 11.34 3.08 -8.12
C PHE A 44 12.57 2.70 -7.30
N HIS A 45 13.28 3.68 -6.75
CA HIS A 45 14.48 3.51 -5.91
C HIS A 45 14.28 3.95 -4.47
N SER A 46 13.40 4.93 -4.22
CA SER A 46 12.99 5.33 -2.88
C SER A 46 11.59 5.93 -2.88
N LEU A 47 10.87 5.72 -1.77
CA LEU A 47 9.60 6.34 -1.46
C LEU A 47 9.67 6.89 -0.03
N THR A 48 9.52 8.20 0.13
CA THR A 48 9.49 8.87 1.44
C THR A 48 8.26 9.75 1.53
N THR A 49 7.44 9.51 2.55
CA THR A 49 6.23 10.29 2.83
C THR A 49 6.57 11.53 3.65
N VAL A 50 6.00 12.66 3.26
CA VAL A 50 6.26 13.97 3.88
C VAL A 50 4.97 14.76 4.05
N ASP A 51 4.98 15.71 4.99
CA ASP A 51 3.92 16.69 5.14
C ASP A 51 4.03 17.83 4.10
N ALA A 52 3.08 18.76 4.11
CA ALA A 52 3.08 19.93 3.23
C ALA A 52 4.30 20.88 3.44
N SER A 53 5.00 20.75 4.57
CA SER A 53 6.24 21.48 4.87
C SER A 53 7.50 20.68 4.54
N ASN A 54 7.35 19.51 3.89
CA ASN A 54 8.41 18.59 3.51
C ASN A 54 9.16 17.94 4.70
N ASN A 55 8.53 17.86 5.87
CA ASN A 55 9.04 17.07 7.00
C ASN A 55 8.62 15.60 6.84
N PRO A 56 9.44 14.63 7.27
CA PRO A 56 9.04 13.22 7.26
C PRO A 56 7.72 13.00 8.01
N GLU A 57 6.77 12.36 7.34
CA GLU A 57 5.46 12.06 7.92
C GLU A 57 5.20 10.55 7.95
N TYR A 58 4.90 10.07 9.15
CA TYR A 58 4.44 8.71 9.41
C TYR A 58 3.69 8.67 10.76
N PRO A 59 2.59 7.92 10.92
CA PRO A 59 1.86 7.11 9.93
C PRO A 59 1.15 7.93 8.85
N ILE A 60 0.57 7.26 7.85
CA ILE A 60 -0.19 7.90 6.76
C ILE A 60 -1.55 8.37 7.29
N LYS A 61 -1.95 9.59 6.95
CA LYS A 61 -3.29 10.13 7.25
C LYS A 61 -4.08 10.29 5.97
N LEU A 62 -5.31 9.77 5.92
CA LEU A 62 -6.14 9.82 4.71
C LEU A 62 -7.07 11.04 4.63
N LYS A 63 -7.15 11.88 5.67
CA LYS A 63 -7.94 13.12 5.65
C LYS A 63 -7.15 14.33 5.16
N GLU A 64 -5.87 14.16 4.88
CA GLU A 64 -4.97 15.18 4.34
C GLU A 64 -4.34 14.67 3.03
N PRO A 65 -3.94 15.55 2.10
CA PRO A 65 -3.16 15.16 0.94
C PRO A 65 -1.83 14.53 1.36
N LEU A 66 -1.51 13.36 0.81
CA LEU A 66 -0.27 12.66 1.05
C LEU A 66 0.79 13.07 0.02
N PHE A 67 1.92 13.60 0.48
CA PHE A 67 3.07 13.94 -0.37
C PHE A 67 4.12 12.85 -0.29
N ILE A 68 4.62 12.42 -1.45
CA ILE A 68 5.59 11.33 -1.55
C ILE A 68 6.75 11.80 -2.42
N ASN A 69 7.91 11.96 -1.79
CA ASN A 69 9.16 12.17 -2.50
C ASN A 69 9.65 10.82 -3.02
N VAL A 70 9.81 10.72 -4.34
CA VAL A 70 10.19 9.49 -5.03
C VAL A 70 11.48 9.71 -5.79
N ASN A 71 12.45 8.81 -5.61
CA ASN A 71 13.55 8.65 -6.55
C ASN A 71 13.21 7.52 -7.53
N LEU A 72 13.31 7.77 -8.84
CA LEU A 72 13.02 6.77 -9.86
C LEU A 72 13.88 6.93 -11.11
N ASP A 73 13.94 5.86 -11.90
CA ASP A 73 14.38 5.89 -13.28
C ASP A 73 13.17 5.87 -14.22
N ASN A 74 13.29 6.58 -15.34
CA ASN A 74 12.48 6.38 -16.53
C ASN A 74 13.39 5.95 -17.67
N ASN A 75 13.31 4.66 -18.03
CA ASN A 75 14.08 4.05 -19.11
C ASN A 75 13.40 4.16 -20.48
N ALA A 76 12.22 4.78 -20.56
CA ALA A 76 11.54 5.14 -21.80
C ALA A 76 11.88 6.57 -22.24
N ALA A 77 11.22 7.03 -23.30
CA ALA A 77 11.14 8.46 -23.62
C ALA A 77 10.28 9.21 -22.57
N ASP A 78 10.15 10.53 -22.72
CA ASP A 78 9.27 11.34 -21.87
C ASP A 78 7.83 10.79 -21.89
N ILE A 79 7.31 10.41 -20.72
CA ILE A 79 5.97 9.81 -20.59
C ILE A 79 4.98 10.88 -20.12
N SER A 80 4.02 11.22 -20.97
CA SER A 80 3.02 12.27 -20.71
C SER A 80 1.58 11.76 -20.53
N SER A 81 1.31 10.51 -20.90
CA SER A 81 -0.03 9.93 -20.90
C SER A 81 0.00 8.63 -20.12
N ILE A 82 -0.35 8.72 -18.83
CA ILE A 82 -0.16 7.65 -17.87
C ILE A 82 -1.52 7.26 -17.29
N GLN A 83 -1.86 5.98 -17.36
CA GLN A 83 -2.96 5.41 -16.58
C GLN A 83 -2.45 5.00 -15.20
N LEU A 84 -3.22 5.33 -14.18
CA LEU A 84 -3.00 4.91 -12.80
C LEU A 84 -4.07 3.89 -12.39
N ASP A 85 -3.63 2.74 -11.91
CA ASP A 85 -4.45 1.74 -11.25
C ASP A 85 -3.95 1.54 -9.82
N ILE A 86 -4.83 1.71 -8.84
CA ILE A 86 -4.55 1.46 -7.44
C ILE A 86 -5.39 0.27 -6.94
N ALA A 87 -4.73 -0.74 -6.38
CA ALA A 87 -5.37 -1.81 -5.63
C ALA A 87 -5.03 -1.67 -4.15
N LEU A 88 -6.03 -1.77 -3.28
CA LEU A 88 -5.90 -1.61 -1.83
C LEU A 88 -6.13 -2.96 -1.16
N TYR A 89 -5.32 -3.29 -0.16
CA TYR A 89 -5.42 -4.53 0.59
C TYR A 89 -5.35 -4.25 2.09
N GLN A 90 -6.12 -5.01 2.86
CA GLN A 90 -6.13 -5.00 4.32
C GLN A 90 -5.48 -6.27 4.87
N TRP A 91 -4.83 -6.17 6.02
CA TRP A 91 -4.23 -7.33 6.68
C TRP A 91 -5.20 -8.05 7.61
N GLY A 92 -5.20 -9.38 7.55
CA GLY A 92 -5.94 -10.22 8.49
C GLY A 92 -7.43 -10.28 8.18
N GLY A 93 -8.20 -10.80 9.14
CA GLY A 93 -9.64 -11.04 8.99
C GLY A 93 -9.98 -12.53 9.04
N TRP A 94 -11.22 -12.85 8.74
CA TRP A 94 -11.74 -14.23 8.84
C TRP A 94 -11.08 -15.22 7.88
N GLN A 95 -10.46 -14.71 6.80
CA GLN A 95 -9.75 -15.50 5.79
C GLN A 95 -8.28 -15.79 6.17
N GLY A 96 -7.82 -15.35 7.34
CA GLY A 96 -6.48 -15.62 7.86
C GLY A 96 -5.51 -14.45 7.74
N CYS A 97 -4.26 -14.69 8.16
CA CYS A 97 -3.21 -13.70 8.28
C CYS A 97 -2.49 -13.48 6.95
N SER A 98 -3.19 -12.81 6.04
CA SER A 98 -2.68 -12.43 4.73
C SER A 98 -3.28 -11.08 4.32
N TRP A 99 -2.75 -10.52 3.23
CA TRP A 99 -3.31 -9.34 2.58
C TRP A 99 -4.54 -9.74 1.76
N HIS A 100 -5.66 -9.07 2.00
CA HIS A 100 -6.93 -9.29 1.30
C HIS A 100 -7.36 -8.02 0.61
N GLU A 101 -7.77 -8.12 -0.64
CA GLU A 101 -8.16 -6.96 -1.44
C GLU A 101 -9.43 -6.30 -0.89
N VAL A 102 -9.39 -4.98 -0.77
CA VAL A 102 -10.54 -4.15 -0.42
C VAL A 102 -11.30 -3.84 -1.72
N PRO A 103 -12.59 -4.18 -1.83
CA PRO A 103 -13.35 -3.90 -3.04
C PRO A 103 -13.57 -2.39 -3.18
N THR A 104 -12.88 -1.77 -4.13
CA THR A 104 -13.02 -0.34 -4.45
C THR A 104 -14.10 -0.07 -5.50
N PHE A 105 -14.71 -1.14 -6.04
CA PHE A 105 -15.74 -1.08 -7.09
C PHE A 105 -15.31 -0.26 -8.32
N GLY A 106 -14.01 -0.27 -8.63
CA GLY A 106 -13.44 0.40 -9.81
C GLY A 106 -13.11 1.88 -9.61
N LEU A 107 -13.42 2.48 -8.46
CA LEU A 107 -13.13 3.89 -8.18
C LEU A 107 -11.64 4.23 -8.25
N LEU A 108 -10.77 3.27 -7.94
CA LEU A 108 -9.32 3.44 -7.94
C LEU A 108 -8.63 2.91 -9.21
N ALA A 109 -9.41 2.44 -10.20
CA ALA A 109 -8.90 1.88 -11.45
C ALA A 109 -9.00 2.89 -12.60
N ASN A 110 -8.14 2.72 -13.62
CA ASN A 110 -8.14 3.48 -14.88
C ASN A 110 -8.10 5.01 -14.72
N GLN A 111 -7.45 5.51 -13.67
CA GLN A 111 -7.31 6.94 -13.41
C GLN A 111 -6.29 7.59 -14.34
N ASP A 112 -6.41 8.89 -14.56
CA ASP A 112 -5.38 9.69 -15.23
C ASP A 112 -4.32 10.08 -14.21
N ALA A 113 -3.12 9.48 -14.27
CA ALA A 113 -2.10 9.68 -13.25
C ALA A 113 -1.64 11.15 -13.20
N CYS A 114 -1.58 11.83 -14.35
CA CYS A 114 -1.14 13.21 -14.46
C CYS A 114 -2.14 14.19 -13.82
N LYS A 115 -3.43 13.84 -13.81
CA LYS A 115 -4.47 14.60 -13.11
C LYS A 115 -4.62 14.22 -11.64
N ASN A 116 -4.09 13.06 -11.25
CA ASN A 116 -4.13 12.52 -9.90
C ASN A 116 -2.74 12.55 -9.24
N GLY A 117 -1.99 13.63 -9.52
CA GLY A 117 -0.82 14.06 -8.75
C GLY A 117 0.53 13.44 -9.12
N VAL A 118 0.63 12.67 -10.20
CA VAL A 118 1.94 12.37 -10.81
C VAL A 118 2.41 13.57 -11.63
N PRO A 119 3.61 14.12 -11.39
CA PRO A 119 4.17 15.16 -12.24
C PRO A 119 4.40 14.63 -13.66
N CYS A 120 3.71 15.24 -14.63
CA CYS A 120 3.83 14.88 -16.04
C CYS A 120 4.40 16.04 -16.87
N PRO A 121 5.25 15.74 -17.87
CA PRO A 121 5.77 14.41 -18.19
C PRO A 121 6.77 13.89 -17.15
N ILE A 122 6.78 12.57 -16.93
CA ILE A 122 7.92 11.92 -16.30
C ILE A 122 9.04 11.94 -17.34
N LYS A 123 10.07 12.76 -17.11
CA LYS A 123 11.17 12.92 -18.05
C LYS A 123 11.96 11.63 -18.20
N SER A 124 12.56 11.40 -19.36
CA SER A 124 13.52 10.30 -19.54
C SER A 124 14.77 10.55 -18.71
N GLY A 125 15.33 9.49 -18.11
CA GLY A 125 16.58 9.58 -17.35
C GLY A 125 16.59 8.78 -16.05
N LYS A 126 17.74 8.76 -15.39
CA LYS A 126 17.98 7.98 -14.16
C LYS A 126 18.10 8.85 -12.92
N GLY A 127 17.74 8.29 -11.77
CA GLY A 127 17.90 8.90 -10.45
C GLY A 127 17.13 10.20 -10.27
N GLN A 128 16.00 10.33 -10.95
CA GLN A 128 15.17 11.53 -10.93
C GLN A 128 14.39 11.61 -9.62
N ASN A 129 14.32 12.80 -9.04
CA ASN A 129 13.49 13.06 -7.87
C ASN A 129 12.22 13.78 -8.32
N ILE A 130 11.07 13.16 -8.05
CA ILE A 130 9.75 13.75 -8.28
C ILE A 130 8.94 13.67 -6.98
N GLN A 131 7.95 14.54 -6.85
CA GLN A 131 6.98 14.48 -5.76
C GLN A 131 5.62 14.06 -6.31
N ILE A 132 5.13 12.91 -5.88
CA ILE A 132 3.76 12.45 -6.16
C ILE A 132 2.86 12.99 -5.05
N VAL A 133 1.70 13.50 -5.42
CA VAL A 133 0.66 13.95 -4.47
C VAL A 133 -0.54 13.05 -4.60
N MET A 134 -0.94 12.38 -3.52
CA MET A 134 -2.18 11.61 -3.47
C MET A 134 -3.19 12.32 -2.59
N ASP A 135 -4.24 12.86 -3.21
CA ASP A 135 -5.35 13.46 -2.51
C ASP A 135 -6.51 12.46 -2.41
N PHE A 136 -6.89 12.11 -1.19
CA PHE A 136 -7.93 11.13 -0.92
C PHE A 136 -9.32 11.74 -0.67
N SER A 137 -9.46 13.07 -0.72
CA SER A 137 -10.70 13.79 -0.39
C SER A 137 -11.92 13.35 -1.22
N GLY A 138 -11.71 12.86 -2.45
CA GLY A 138 -12.76 12.32 -3.31
C GLY A 138 -13.20 10.88 -3.01
N TYR A 139 -12.56 10.20 -2.06
CA TYR A 139 -12.71 8.75 -1.84
C TYR A 139 -13.28 8.38 -0.46
N ASP A 140 -14.02 9.29 0.17
CA ASP A 140 -14.66 9.08 1.48
C ASP A 140 -15.47 7.78 1.57
N SER A 141 -16.12 7.37 0.48
CA SER A 141 -16.87 6.11 0.42
C SER A 141 -15.98 4.90 0.66
N ILE A 142 -14.78 4.86 0.08
CA ILE A 142 -13.82 3.78 0.31
C ILE A 142 -13.20 3.93 1.70
N ILE A 143 -12.80 5.14 2.09
CA ILE A 143 -12.17 5.41 3.39
C ILE A 143 -13.10 4.97 4.53
N SER A 144 -14.42 5.13 4.39
CA SER A 144 -15.40 4.70 5.39
C SER A 144 -15.45 3.18 5.62
N LEU A 145 -14.97 2.39 4.66
CA LEU A 145 -14.85 0.93 4.78
C LEU A 145 -13.56 0.52 5.50
N LEU A 146 -12.61 1.45 5.65
CA LEU A 146 -11.30 1.20 6.21
C LEU A 146 -11.33 1.35 7.73
N LYS A 147 -10.77 0.35 8.42
CA LYS A 147 -10.52 0.41 9.84
C LYS A 147 -9.46 1.48 10.14
N ASN A 148 -9.75 2.35 11.09
CA ASN A 148 -8.75 3.30 11.58
C ASN A 148 -7.59 2.59 12.30
N ASP A 149 -6.41 3.20 12.26
CA ASP A 149 -5.19 2.72 12.91
C ASP A 149 -4.84 1.26 12.54
N ALA A 150 -4.74 1.01 11.24
CA ALA A 150 -4.53 -0.33 10.69
C ALA A 150 -3.45 -0.34 9.60
N PRO A 151 -2.80 -1.51 9.39
CA PRO A 151 -1.88 -1.69 8.28
C PRO A 151 -2.64 -1.91 6.97
N TYR A 152 -2.23 -1.19 5.93
CA TYR A 152 -2.72 -1.34 4.56
C TYR A 152 -1.57 -1.62 3.61
N GLN A 153 -1.86 -2.39 2.58
CA GLN A 153 -0.99 -2.55 1.43
C GLN A 153 -1.66 -1.91 0.21
N LEU A 154 -0.89 -1.17 -0.57
CA LEU A 154 -1.34 -0.49 -1.78
C LEU A 154 -0.46 -0.96 -2.94
N MET A 155 -1.06 -1.41 -4.03
CA MET A 155 -0.40 -1.57 -5.32
C MET A 155 -0.60 -0.28 -6.10
N TYR A 156 0.50 0.40 -6.46
CA TYR A 156 0.48 1.60 -7.27
C TYR A 156 1.04 1.27 -8.65
N LYS A 157 0.16 1.13 -9.64
CA LYS A 157 0.53 0.70 -11.00
C LYS A 157 0.34 1.84 -11.99
N LEU A 158 1.42 2.19 -12.68
CA LEU A 158 1.44 3.14 -13.77
C LEU A 158 1.52 2.39 -15.11
N THR A 159 0.68 2.75 -16.06
CA THR A 159 0.72 2.20 -17.43
C THR A 159 0.95 3.34 -18.42
N ASP A 160 2.02 3.26 -19.20
CA ASP A 160 2.25 4.17 -20.32
C ASP A 160 1.25 3.85 -21.44
N LYS A 161 0.33 4.79 -21.72
CA LYS A 161 -0.71 4.58 -22.73
C LYS A 161 -0.17 4.50 -24.16
N SER A 162 1.06 4.95 -24.41
CA SER A 162 1.66 4.93 -25.75
C SER A 162 2.11 3.54 -26.20
N ASN A 163 2.51 2.69 -25.25
CA ASN A 163 3.08 1.36 -25.53
C ASN A 163 2.53 0.25 -24.62
N SER A 164 1.61 0.57 -23.71
CA SER A 164 0.97 -0.36 -22.77
C SER A 164 1.91 -1.05 -21.78
N LYS A 165 3.14 -0.56 -21.60
CA LYS A 165 4.05 -1.06 -20.56
C LYS A 165 3.62 -0.57 -19.19
N THR A 166 3.72 -1.46 -18.22
CA THR A 166 3.31 -1.23 -16.84
C THR A 166 4.52 -1.17 -15.92
N SER A 167 4.51 -0.27 -14.96
CA SER A 167 5.47 -0.21 -13.84
C SER A 167 4.70 -0.09 -12.54
N CYS A 168 5.14 -0.81 -11.52
CA CYS A 168 4.35 -0.98 -10.30
C CYS A 168 5.23 -1.00 -9.05
N THR A 169 4.72 -0.43 -7.97
CA THR A 169 5.30 -0.54 -6.63
C THR A 169 4.22 -0.94 -5.64
N MET A 170 4.57 -1.86 -4.73
CA MET A 170 3.76 -2.23 -3.60
C MET A 170 4.23 -1.45 -2.39
N VAL A 171 3.30 -0.86 -1.66
CA VAL A 171 3.56 -0.05 -0.47
C VAL A 171 2.78 -0.63 0.69
N GLN A 172 3.39 -0.73 1.85
CA GLN A 172 2.78 -1.21 3.09
C GLN A 172 3.01 -0.18 4.19
N ALA A 173 1.94 0.29 4.82
CA ALA A 173 2.02 1.34 5.83
C ALA A 173 0.87 1.24 6.84
N ARG A 174 1.14 1.70 8.06
CA ARG A 174 0.09 2.04 9.04
C ARG A 174 -0.61 3.31 8.58
N THR A 175 -1.93 3.30 8.68
CA THR A 175 -2.79 4.37 8.18
C THR A 175 -3.85 4.76 9.21
N TYR A 176 -4.06 6.07 9.35
CA TYR A 176 -5.19 6.66 10.05
C TYR A 176 -6.24 7.13 9.04
N THR A 177 -7.50 6.79 9.31
CA THR A 177 -8.64 7.07 8.41
C THR A 177 -9.52 8.21 8.93
N ASP A 178 -9.30 8.65 10.18
CA ASP A 178 -10.08 9.66 10.90
C ASP A 178 -9.25 10.82 11.47
N GLN A 179 -7.95 10.87 11.15
CA GLN A 179 -7.01 11.93 11.55
C GLN A 179 -6.59 12.76 10.35
#